data_AF-A0A7L2WBJ5-F1
#
_entry.id   AF-A0A7L2WBJ5-F1
#
_cell.length_a   1.000
_cell.length_b   1.000
_cell.length_c   1.000
_cell.angle_alpha   90.00
_cell.angle_beta   90.00
_cell.angle_gamma   90.00
#
_symmetry.space_group_name_H-M   'P 1'
#
loop_
_entity.id
_entity.type
_entity.pdbx_description
1 polymer ?
#
loop_
_entity_poly.entity_id
_entity_poly.type
_entity_poly.pdbx_seq_one_letter_code
_entity_poly.pdbx_strand_id
1 'polypeptide(L)'
;DPNNYYHRRNEMTTTDNLDFKHHNYKEMRQVGKEAGVVQDSSFSQWQHSLYLVCRSQDCLTVQNIYMMYSCCEPEFRYIAGAHGNEVLGRELILLLMQFMCQEYLAGNPRIVHLIEDTRIHLLPSVNPDGYDKAYKAGSELGGWSLGRWTQDGIDINNNFPDLNSLLWESEDQKKSKRKVPNHHIPIPDW
;
A
#
# COMPACT_ATOMS: atom_id res chain seq x y z
N ASP A 1 15.57 -4.84 30.57
CA ASP A 1 16.37 -5.87 31.25
C ASP A 1 17.28 -6.53 30.21
N PRO A 2 18.62 -6.39 30.31
CA PRO A 2 19.55 -6.98 29.35
C PRO A 2 19.58 -8.53 29.34
N ASN A 3 18.81 -9.20 30.21
CA ASN A 3 18.74 -10.67 30.30
C ASN A 3 17.45 -11.30 29.74
N ASN A 4 16.65 -10.57 28.94
CA ASN A 4 15.45 -11.17 28.37
C ASN A 4 15.81 -12.17 27.24
N TYR A 5 15.72 -13.47 27.53
CA TYR A 5 16.07 -14.60 26.66
C TYR A 5 15.37 -14.56 25.29
N TYR A 6 14.19 -13.94 25.22
CA TYR A 6 13.39 -13.82 23.99
C TYR A 6 13.93 -12.81 22.97
N HIS A 7 14.79 -11.85 23.35
CA HIS A 7 15.36 -10.90 22.39
C HIS A 7 16.45 -11.52 21.49
N ARG A 8 17.14 -12.56 21.97
CA ARG A 8 18.40 -13.00 21.34
C ARG A 8 18.25 -14.01 20.18
N ARG A 9 17.05 -14.57 19.96
CA ARG A 9 16.85 -15.67 18.97
C ARG A 9 16.19 -15.26 17.66
N ASN A 10 15.57 -14.08 17.58
CA ASN A 10 14.82 -13.65 16.40
C ASN A 10 15.46 -12.47 15.64
N GLU A 11 16.58 -11.93 16.12
CA GLU A 11 17.35 -10.96 15.35
C GLU A 11 18.19 -11.70 14.31
N MET A 12 17.58 -12.00 13.16
CA MET A 12 18.37 -12.15 11.93
C MET A 12 18.88 -10.75 11.59
N THR A 13 20.14 -10.47 11.89
CA THR A 13 20.82 -9.30 11.30
C THR A 13 20.94 -9.57 9.81
N THR A 14 20.01 -9.02 9.03
CA THR A 14 20.11 -9.01 7.58
C THR A 14 21.40 -8.28 7.21
N THR A 15 22.15 -8.80 6.24
CA THR A 15 23.32 -8.08 5.66
C THR A 15 22.90 -6.84 4.88
N ASP A 16 21.60 -6.72 4.62
CA ASP A 16 20.99 -5.70 3.78
C ASP A 16 20.81 -4.43 4.61
N ASN A 17 21.26 -3.29 4.08
CA ASN A 17 21.15 -1.98 4.74
C ASN A 17 19.72 -1.42 4.57
N LEU A 18 18.73 -2.14 5.11
CA LEU A 18 17.31 -1.79 5.08
C LEU A 18 16.87 -1.24 6.45
N ASP A 19 15.94 -0.28 6.45
CA ASP A 19 15.49 0.41 7.67
C ASP A 19 14.39 -0.40 8.38
N PHE A 20 14.78 -1.38 9.20
CA PHE A 20 13.85 -2.20 9.98
C PHE A 20 13.36 -1.46 11.24
N LYS A 21 12.28 -0.71 11.09
CA LYS A 21 11.54 -0.08 12.18
C LYS A 21 10.09 0.18 11.79
N HIS A 22 9.28 0.61 12.76
CA HIS A 22 7.98 1.21 12.46
C HIS A 22 8.16 2.67 12.06
N HIS A 23 7.74 3.02 10.85
CA HIS A 23 7.89 4.38 10.33
C HIS A 23 6.64 5.19 10.64
N ASN A 24 6.77 6.29 11.38
CA ASN A 24 5.67 7.25 11.49
C ASN A 24 5.36 7.90 10.11
N TYR A 25 4.29 8.67 10.02
CA TYR A 25 3.89 9.25 8.73
C TYR A 25 4.96 10.13 8.05
N LYS A 26 5.72 10.89 8.84
CA LYS A 26 6.80 11.74 8.31
C LYS A 26 7.97 10.90 7.80
N GLU A 27 8.36 9.88 8.56
CA GLU A 27 9.44 8.96 8.18
C GLU A 27 9.08 8.14 6.94
N MET A 28 7.85 7.62 6.84
CA MET A 28 7.37 6.92 5.64
C MET A 28 7.44 7.81 4.40
N ARG A 29 7.05 9.09 4.52
CA ARG A 29 7.20 10.06 3.43
C ARG A 29 8.66 10.32 3.08
N GLN A 30 9.55 10.30 4.06
CA GLN A 30 10.98 10.47 3.85
C GLN A 30 11.59 9.27 3.12
N VAL A 31 11.25 8.03 3.50
CA VAL A 31 11.63 6.80 2.77
C VAL A 31 11.15 6.86 1.33
N GLY A 32 9.92 7.34 1.10
CA GLY A 32 9.43 7.60 -0.25
C GLY A 32 10.33 8.55 -1.04
N LYS A 33 10.70 9.69 -0.45
CA LYS A 33 11.58 10.67 -1.11
C LYS A 33 12.97 10.12 -1.41
N GLU A 34 13.57 9.39 -0.48
CA GLU A 34 14.89 8.77 -0.65
C GLU A 34 14.88 7.68 -1.72
N ALA A 35 13.78 6.94 -1.80
CA ALA A 35 13.50 6.03 -2.89
C ALA A 35 13.08 6.74 -4.19
N GLY A 36 13.13 8.08 -4.30
CA GLY A 36 12.80 8.80 -5.54
C GLY A 36 11.30 8.96 -5.85
N VAL A 37 10.41 8.82 -4.88
CA VAL A 37 8.96 9.08 -5.05
C VAL A 37 8.68 10.57 -5.28
N VAL A 38 8.04 10.93 -6.39
CA VAL A 38 7.41 12.24 -6.60
C VAL A 38 5.97 12.22 -6.09
N GLN A 39 5.60 13.24 -5.31
CA GLN A 39 4.27 13.39 -4.73
C GLN A 39 3.30 13.92 -5.79
N ASP A 40 2.24 13.16 -6.13
CA ASP A 40 1.20 13.64 -7.06
C ASP A 40 0.25 14.63 -6.35
N SER A 41 0.21 15.87 -6.82
CA SER A 41 -0.66 16.94 -6.34
C SER A 41 -2.02 16.99 -7.06
N SER A 42 -2.26 16.12 -8.05
CA SER A 42 -3.44 16.13 -8.93
C SER A 42 -4.66 15.42 -8.33
N PHE A 43 -4.47 14.53 -7.36
CA PHE A 43 -5.53 13.88 -6.60
C PHE A 43 -5.97 14.77 -5.41
N SER A 44 -6.61 15.89 -5.74
CA SER A 44 -7.07 16.91 -4.77
C SER A 44 -8.08 16.40 -3.73
N GLN A 45 -8.62 15.18 -3.89
CA GLN A 45 -9.55 14.56 -2.93
C GLN A 45 -8.92 13.46 -2.06
N TRP A 46 -7.74 12.94 -2.41
CA TRP A 46 -7.05 11.85 -1.68
C TRP A 46 -5.60 12.25 -1.38
N GLN A 47 -5.43 13.28 -0.55
CA GLN A 47 -4.15 13.97 -0.29
C GLN A 47 -3.07 13.12 0.45
N HIS A 48 -3.33 11.84 0.69
CA HIS A 48 -2.57 11.00 1.63
C HIS A 48 -1.93 9.73 1.06
N SER A 49 -2.12 9.41 -0.22
CA SER A 49 -1.59 8.18 -0.83
C SER A 49 -0.20 8.42 -1.45
N LEU A 50 0.84 7.82 -0.87
CA LEU A 50 2.18 7.77 -1.45
C LEU A 50 2.19 6.68 -2.54
N TYR A 51 2.46 7.04 -3.79
CA TYR A 51 2.55 6.09 -4.90
C TYR A 51 4.00 6.00 -5.38
N LEU A 52 4.62 4.81 -5.32
CA LEU A 52 5.82 4.52 -6.08
C LEU A 52 5.42 4.05 -7.48
N VAL A 53 6.01 4.63 -8.53
CA VAL A 53 6.00 4.09 -9.89
C VAL A 53 7.45 4.03 -10.35
N CYS A 54 7.96 2.83 -10.64
CA CYS A 54 9.31 2.66 -11.18
C CYS A 54 9.25 2.66 -12.70
N ARG A 55 10.05 3.50 -13.37
CA ARG A 55 10.25 3.47 -14.83
C ARG A 55 11.71 3.83 -15.14
N SER A 56 12.27 3.19 -16.17
CA SER A 56 13.71 3.14 -16.44
C SER A 56 14.36 4.48 -16.87
N GLN A 57 15.69 4.48 -16.73
CA GLN A 57 16.74 5.46 -17.08
C GLN A 57 17.05 6.64 -16.15
N ASP A 58 16.19 7.03 -15.23
CA ASP A 58 16.57 7.86 -14.08
C ASP A 58 15.79 7.35 -12.89
N CYS A 59 16.47 7.12 -11.75
CA CYS A 59 15.86 6.57 -10.54
C CYS A 59 14.52 7.25 -10.25
N LEU A 60 13.43 6.51 -10.50
CA LEU A 60 12.06 6.78 -10.10
C LEU A 60 11.48 8.11 -10.57
N THR A 61 10.75 8.03 -11.68
CA THR A 61 9.78 9.04 -12.07
C THR A 61 8.37 8.57 -11.69
N VAL A 62 7.74 9.22 -10.71
CA VAL A 62 6.27 9.20 -10.62
C VAL A 62 5.78 10.10 -11.75
N GLN A 63 5.65 9.48 -12.92
CA GLN A 63 4.92 10.08 -14.01
C GLN A 63 3.44 9.97 -13.66
N ASN A 64 2.79 11.14 -13.68
CA ASN A 64 1.36 11.32 -13.81
C ASN A 64 0.74 10.13 -14.56
N ILE A 65 -0.35 9.57 -14.03
CA ILE A 65 -1.11 8.48 -14.66
C ILE A 65 -1.61 8.83 -16.08
N TYR A 66 -1.42 10.08 -16.50
CA TYR A 66 -1.60 10.52 -17.86
C TYR A 66 -0.25 10.62 -18.57
N MET A 67 -0.11 9.88 -19.67
CA MET A 67 0.91 9.99 -20.72
C MET A 67 2.10 9.03 -20.62
N MET A 68 1.83 7.74 -20.86
CA MET A 68 2.08 7.10 -22.16
C MET A 68 1.86 5.59 -21.98
N TYR A 69 0.80 5.03 -22.55
CA TYR A 69 0.64 3.58 -22.61
C TYR A 69 1.76 3.02 -23.49
N SER A 70 2.78 2.41 -22.89
CA SER A 70 3.58 1.40 -23.59
C SER A 70 2.64 0.23 -23.82
N CYS A 71 2.22 0.02 -25.07
CA CYS A 71 1.47 -1.18 -25.43
C CYS A 71 2.25 -2.41 -24.91
N CYS A 72 1.58 -3.30 -24.19
CA CYS A 72 2.10 -4.56 -23.66
C CYS A 72 2.90 -4.55 -22.34
N GLU A 73 3.00 -3.45 -21.58
CA GLU A 73 3.53 -3.49 -20.21
C GLU A 73 2.41 -3.84 -19.19
N PRO A 74 2.50 -4.94 -18.43
CA PRO A 74 1.56 -5.24 -17.35
C PRO A 74 1.63 -4.22 -16.20
N GLU A 75 0.48 -3.89 -15.62
CA GLU A 75 0.37 -3.06 -14.42
C GLU A 75 0.12 -3.94 -13.19
N PHE A 76 0.86 -3.67 -12.11
CA PHE A 76 0.78 -4.40 -10.86
C PHE A 76 0.64 -3.42 -9.68
N ARG A 77 -0.12 -3.81 -8.64
CA ARG A 77 -0.26 -2.98 -7.44
C ARG A 77 -0.21 -3.81 -6.15
N TYR A 78 0.54 -3.30 -5.16
CA TYR A 78 0.37 -3.67 -3.76
C TYR A 78 -0.22 -2.53 -2.94
N ILE A 79 -1.15 -2.88 -2.06
CA ILE A 79 -1.81 -1.95 -1.14
C ILE A 79 -1.71 -2.56 0.26
N ALA A 80 -1.33 -1.73 1.24
CA ALA A 80 -1.35 -2.09 2.65
C ALA A 80 -1.92 -0.97 3.52
N GLY A 81 -2.11 -1.27 4.81
CA GLY A 81 -2.58 -0.32 5.80
C GLY A 81 -4.00 0.16 5.56
N ALA A 82 -4.90 -0.69 5.04
CA ALA A 82 -6.33 -0.41 4.99
C ALA A 82 -6.91 -0.29 6.41
N HIS A 83 -6.52 -1.21 7.29
CA HIS A 83 -6.63 -1.01 8.73
C HIS A 83 -5.32 -0.43 9.24
N GLY A 84 -5.37 0.71 9.92
CA GLY A 84 -4.17 1.42 10.36
C GLY A 84 -3.36 0.65 11.41
N ASN A 85 -4.00 -0.21 12.19
CA ASN A 85 -3.33 -1.04 13.21
C ASN A 85 -2.73 -2.35 12.67
N GLU A 86 -2.99 -2.72 11.41
CA GLU A 86 -2.41 -3.90 10.76
C GLU A 86 -1.09 -3.52 10.07
N VAL A 87 -0.08 -3.20 10.90
CA VAL A 87 1.14 -2.47 10.49
C VAL A 87 2.11 -3.28 9.62
N LEU A 88 2.12 -4.62 9.72
CA LEU A 88 3.15 -5.44 9.06
C LEU A 88 3.22 -5.22 7.55
N GLY A 89 2.06 -5.16 6.87
CA GLY A 89 2.03 -4.95 5.42
C GLY A 89 2.60 -3.60 4.99
N ARG A 90 2.40 -2.56 5.79
CA ARG A 90 2.94 -1.21 5.54
C ARG A 90 4.46 -1.24 5.51
N GLU A 91 5.08 -1.84 6.54
CA GLU A 91 6.53 -1.91 6.65
C GLU A 91 7.14 -2.84 5.59
N LEU A 92 6.49 -3.96 5.25
CA LEU A 92 6.93 -4.83 4.16
C LEU A 92 6.94 -4.11 2.81
N ILE A 93 5.96 -3.25 2.53
CA ILE A 93 5.97 -2.45 1.30
C ILE A 93 7.12 -1.44 1.33
N LEU A 94 7.39 -0.76 2.45
CA LEU A 94 8.52 0.17 2.56
C LEU A 94 9.87 -0.53 2.37
N LEU A 95 10.04 -1.70 2.98
CA LEU A 95 11.24 -2.53 2.80
C LEU A 95 11.36 -3.01 1.35
N LEU A 96 10.25 -3.40 0.71
CA LEU A 96 10.25 -3.78 -0.71
C LEU A 96 10.69 -2.62 -1.60
N MET A 97 10.24 -1.39 -1.31
CA MET A 97 10.66 -0.19 -2.05
C MET A 97 12.18 0.01 -1.95
N GLN A 98 12.74 -0.05 -0.73
CA GLN A 98 14.17 0.09 -0.49
C GLN A 98 14.96 -1.02 -1.20
N PHE A 99 14.53 -2.27 -1.05
CA PHE A 99 15.14 -3.44 -1.68
C PHE A 99 15.16 -3.32 -3.21
N MET A 100 14.02 -2.99 -3.83
CA MET A 100 13.93 -2.81 -5.28
C MET A 100 14.88 -1.71 -5.78
N CYS A 101 15.00 -0.60 -5.06
CA CYS A 101 15.92 0.49 -5.43
C CYS A 101 17.40 0.05 -5.32
N GLN A 102 17.77 -0.57 -4.20
CA GLN A 102 19.14 -1.01 -3.95
C GLN A 102 19.58 -2.06 -4.98
N GLU A 103 18.74 -3.07 -5.23
CA GLU A 103 19.04 -4.15 -6.17
C GLU A 103 19.03 -3.69 -7.64
N TYR A 104 18.19 -2.72 -7.98
CA TYR A 104 18.22 -2.10 -9.30
C TYR A 104 19.54 -1.36 -9.54
N LEU A 105 20.00 -0.56 -8.57
CA LEU A 105 21.29 0.14 -8.64
C LEU A 105 22.48 -0.83 -8.63
N ALA A 106 22.37 -1.95 -7.92
CA ALA A 106 23.36 -3.04 -7.94
C ALA A 106 23.38 -3.82 -9.27
N GLY A 107 22.42 -3.57 -10.17
CA GLY A 107 22.33 -4.24 -11.47
C GLY A 107 21.85 -5.70 -11.37
N ASN A 108 21.06 -6.04 -10.34
CA ASN A 108 20.51 -7.39 -10.22
C ASN A 108 19.59 -7.68 -11.43
N PRO A 109 19.91 -8.68 -12.28
CA PRO A 109 19.21 -8.91 -13.54
C PRO A 109 17.72 -9.22 -13.33
N ARG A 110 17.36 -9.85 -12.21
CA ARG A 110 15.96 -10.17 -11.90
C ARG A 110 15.16 -8.91 -11.59
N ILE A 111 15.73 -7.99 -10.81
CA ILE A 111 15.04 -6.78 -10.37
C ILE A 111 15.00 -5.75 -11.50
N VAL A 112 16.06 -5.63 -12.28
CA VAL A 112 16.09 -4.81 -13.50
C VAL A 112 14.99 -5.26 -14.46
N HIS A 113 14.94 -6.54 -14.82
CA HIS A 113 13.89 -7.08 -15.70
C HIS A 113 12.48 -6.86 -15.14
N LEU A 114 12.28 -7.09 -13.84
CA LEU A 114 10.97 -6.87 -13.20
C LEU A 114 10.52 -5.40 -13.29
N ILE A 115 11.43 -4.45 -13.09
CA ILE A 115 11.13 -3.01 -13.10
C ILE A 115 10.98 -2.48 -14.54
N GLU A 116 11.78 -2.97 -15.49
CA GLU A 116 11.73 -2.55 -16.89
C GLU A 116 10.50 -3.08 -17.61
N ASP A 117 10.03 -4.29 -17.28
CA ASP A 117 8.92 -4.93 -17.98
C ASP A 117 7.57 -4.80 -17.26
N THR A 118 7.52 -4.30 -16.02
CA THR A 118 6.27 -4.19 -15.25
C THR A 118 6.11 -2.81 -14.61
N ARG A 119 4.92 -2.22 -14.77
CA ARG A 119 4.55 -0.99 -14.08
C ARG A 119 4.05 -1.33 -12.67
N ILE A 120 4.93 -1.19 -11.67
CA ILE A 120 4.64 -1.52 -10.27
C ILE A 120 4.16 -0.28 -9.51
N HIS A 121 3.01 -0.41 -8.84
CA HIS A 121 2.42 0.59 -7.95
C HIS A 121 2.45 0.11 -6.50
N LEU A 122 3.15 0.84 -5.62
CA LEU A 122 3.21 0.49 -4.19
C LEU A 122 2.53 1.55 -3.34
N LEU A 123 1.53 1.14 -2.55
CA LEU A 123 0.79 1.98 -1.62
C LEU A 123 0.93 1.44 -0.19
N PRO A 124 1.87 1.97 0.63
CA PRO A 124 2.16 1.42 1.95
C PRO A 124 1.06 1.70 2.99
N SER A 125 0.20 2.71 2.78
CA SER A 125 -0.78 3.10 3.80
C SER A 125 -2.01 3.76 3.18
N VAL A 126 -3.14 3.07 3.21
CA VAL A 126 -4.46 3.63 2.84
C VAL A 126 -5.08 4.44 3.98
N ASN A 127 -4.91 3.99 5.23
CA ASN A 127 -5.43 4.62 6.45
C ASN A 127 -4.29 5.14 7.35
N PRO A 128 -3.59 6.23 6.96
CA PRO A 128 -2.51 6.80 7.75
C PRO A 128 -2.99 7.39 9.08
N ASP A 129 -4.24 7.85 9.15
CA ASP A 129 -4.81 8.45 10.37
C ASP A 129 -5.05 7.39 11.44
N GLY A 130 -5.60 6.23 11.05
CA GLY A 130 -5.73 5.07 11.91
C GLY A 130 -4.37 4.56 12.40
N TYR A 131 -3.37 4.54 11.51
CA TYR A 131 -2.02 4.14 11.88
C TYR A 131 -1.39 5.11 12.88
N ASP A 132 -1.51 6.42 12.71
CA ASP A 132 -0.93 7.40 13.64
C ASP A 132 -1.50 7.24 15.07
N LYS A 133 -2.80 6.92 15.19
CA LYS A 133 -3.44 6.57 16.47
C LYS A 133 -2.84 5.30 17.08
N ALA A 134 -2.72 4.24 16.29
CA ALA A 134 -2.15 2.97 16.75
C ALA A 134 -0.66 3.10 17.13
N TYR A 135 0.11 3.82 16.32
CA TYR A 135 1.53 4.08 16.52
C TYR A 135 1.80 4.85 17.82
N LYS A 136 1.03 5.91 18.09
CA LYS A 136 1.15 6.71 19.32
C LYS A 136 0.80 5.92 20.59
N ALA A 137 -0.17 5.01 20.50
CA ALA A 137 -0.55 4.16 21.62
C ALA A 137 0.51 3.08 21.92
N GLY A 138 1.24 2.65 20.90
CA GLY A 138 2.26 1.61 21.02
C GLY A 138 1.66 0.19 21.01
N SER A 139 2.52 -0.80 20.76
CA SER A 139 2.11 -2.19 20.52
C SER A 139 1.39 -2.85 21.70
N GLU A 140 1.64 -2.41 22.93
CA GLU A 140 1.04 -3.01 24.14
C GLU A 140 -0.39 -2.51 24.40
N LEU A 141 -0.73 -1.34 23.87
CA LEU A 141 -2.04 -0.70 24.05
C LEU A 141 -2.88 -0.73 22.76
N GLY A 142 -2.27 -1.11 21.63
CA GLY A 142 -2.91 -1.34 20.34
C GLY A 142 -3.70 -2.65 20.33
N GLY A 143 -4.88 -2.65 20.94
CA GLY A 143 -5.83 -3.75 20.81
C GLY A 143 -6.36 -3.92 19.38
N TRP A 144 -7.31 -4.83 19.20
CA TRP A 144 -7.91 -5.13 17.88
C TRP A 144 -8.59 -3.92 17.19
N SER A 145 -9.06 -2.96 17.99
CA SER A 145 -9.90 -1.84 17.54
C SER A 145 -9.16 -0.53 17.29
N LEU A 146 -8.13 -0.23 18.09
CA LEU A 146 -7.51 1.10 18.09
C LEU A 146 -6.72 1.34 16.80
N GLY A 147 -7.19 2.27 15.96
CA GLY A 147 -6.57 2.59 14.68
C GLY A 147 -7.03 1.72 13.50
N ARG A 148 -8.02 0.85 13.70
CA ARG A 148 -8.61 0.02 12.63
C ARG A 148 -9.41 0.86 11.63
N TRP A 149 -10.35 1.65 12.14
CA TRP A 149 -11.25 2.50 11.35
C TRP A 149 -10.61 3.84 10.95
N THR A 150 -11.20 4.54 9.99
CA THR A 150 -10.85 5.93 9.65
C THR A 150 -11.20 6.88 10.81
N GLN A 151 -10.90 8.17 10.65
CA GLN A 151 -11.32 9.19 11.60
C GLN A 151 -12.85 9.26 11.79
N ASP A 152 -13.61 8.99 10.73
CA ASP A 152 -15.08 9.00 10.74
C ASP A 152 -15.69 7.70 11.27
N GLY A 153 -14.88 6.77 11.76
CA GLY A 153 -15.34 5.46 12.25
C GLY A 153 -15.61 4.45 11.14
N ILE A 154 -15.08 4.69 9.93
CA ILE A 154 -15.35 3.88 8.75
C ILE A 154 -14.35 2.74 8.58
N ASP A 155 -14.84 1.51 8.39
CA ASP A 155 -14.00 0.37 8.02
C ASP A 155 -13.83 0.40 6.51
N ILE A 156 -12.63 0.77 6.05
CA ILE A 156 -12.33 0.91 4.62
C ILE A 156 -12.63 -0.37 3.85
N ASN A 157 -12.38 -1.55 4.44
CA ASN A 157 -12.60 -2.82 3.76
C ASN A 157 -14.07 -3.20 3.61
N ASN A 158 -14.97 -2.56 4.37
CA ASN A 158 -16.41 -2.70 4.22
C ASN A 158 -17.04 -1.55 3.42
N ASN A 159 -16.24 -0.58 2.96
CA ASN A 159 -16.71 0.64 2.30
C ASN A 159 -16.62 0.56 0.76
N PHE A 160 -16.64 -0.65 0.20
CA PHE A 160 -16.66 -0.87 -1.23
C PHE A 160 -18.09 -1.20 -1.71
N PRO A 161 -18.47 -0.77 -2.92
CA PRO A 161 -19.75 -1.15 -3.51
C PRO A 161 -19.95 -2.67 -3.53
N ASP A 162 -21.09 -3.14 -3.03
CA ASP A 162 -21.39 -4.57 -2.96
C ASP A 162 -21.93 -5.11 -4.30
N LEU A 163 -21.00 -5.67 -5.08
CA LEU A 163 -21.31 -6.37 -6.32
C LEU A 163 -21.92 -7.76 -6.08
N ASN A 164 -21.68 -8.37 -4.92
CA ASN A 164 -22.09 -9.74 -4.65
C ASN A 164 -23.61 -9.81 -4.46
N SER A 165 -24.17 -8.96 -3.62
CA SER A 165 -25.64 -8.94 -3.42
C SER A 165 -26.38 -8.67 -4.72
N LEU A 166 -25.91 -7.71 -5.52
CA LEU A 166 -26.49 -7.40 -6.84
C LEU A 166 -26.46 -8.60 -7.81
N LEU A 167 -25.36 -9.35 -7.81
CA LEU A 167 -25.24 -10.56 -8.63
C LEU A 167 -26.22 -11.63 -8.18
N TRP A 168 -26.25 -11.96 -6.89
CA TRP A 168 -27.07 -13.04 -6.34
C TRP A 168 -28.57 -12.73 -6.43
N GLU A 169 -28.99 -11.50 -6.13
CA GLU A 169 -30.38 -11.07 -6.30
C GLU A 169 -30.85 -11.19 -7.76
N SER A 170 -29.96 -10.90 -8.71
CA SER A 170 -30.27 -11.09 -10.13
C SER A 170 -30.42 -12.56 -10.51
N GLU A 171 -29.61 -13.45 -9.93
CA GLU A 171 -29.71 -14.89 -10.17
C GLU A 171 -31.02 -15.46 -9.63
N ASP A 172 -31.41 -15.08 -8.40
CA ASP A 172 -32.68 -15.48 -7.78
C ASP A 172 -33.90 -15.00 -8.59
N GLN A 173 -33.82 -13.79 -9.13
CA GLN A 173 -34.88 -13.22 -9.98
C GLN A 173 -34.86 -13.76 -11.42
N LYS A 174 -33.99 -14.73 -11.74
CA LYS A 174 -33.80 -15.31 -13.09
C LYS A 174 -33.56 -14.24 -14.17
N LYS A 175 -32.98 -13.09 -13.78
CA LYS A 175 -32.63 -12.02 -14.70
C LYS A 175 -31.39 -12.45 -15.50
N SER A 176 -31.37 -12.10 -16.79
CA SER A 176 -30.18 -12.34 -17.63
C SER A 176 -28.97 -11.60 -17.05
N LYS A 177 -27.83 -12.30 -16.89
CA LYS A 177 -26.57 -11.73 -16.37
C LYS A 177 -26.12 -10.45 -17.08
N ARG A 178 -26.49 -10.26 -18.35
CA ARG A 178 -26.22 -9.02 -19.13
C ARG A 178 -27.01 -7.79 -18.68
N LYS A 179 -28.06 -7.96 -17.86
CA LYS A 179 -28.91 -6.87 -17.37
C LYS A 179 -28.56 -6.42 -15.95
N VAL A 180 -27.54 -7.01 -15.32
CA VAL A 180 -27.08 -6.63 -13.99
C VAL A 180 -26.19 -5.39 -14.11
N PRO A 181 -26.51 -4.28 -13.43
CA PRO A 181 -25.61 -3.13 -13.37
C PRO A 181 -24.29 -3.55 -12.72
N ASN A 182 -23.19 -3.32 -13.42
CA ASN A 182 -21.82 -3.60 -12.96
C ASN A 182 -20.95 -2.33 -12.83
N HIS A 183 -21.57 -1.16 -12.97
CA HIS A 183 -20.93 0.15 -12.95
C HIS A 183 -21.88 1.16 -12.28
N HIS A 184 -21.33 2.25 -11.72
CA HIS A 184 -22.06 3.28 -10.98
C HIS A 184 -22.89 2.76 -9.79
N ILE A 185 -22.38 1.74 -9.09
CA ILE A 185 -23.03 1.19 -7.90
C ILE A 185 -22.72 2.12 -6.72
N PRO A 186 -23.73 2.52 -5.92
CA PRO A 186 -23.51 3.36 -4.77
C PRO A 186 -22.62 2.66 -3.74
N ILE A 187 -21.85 3.47 -3.02
CA ILE A 187 -21.13 3.04 -1.84
C ILE A 187 -22.16 2.90 -0.70
N PRO A 188 -22.01 1.95 0.23
CA PRO A 188 -22.92 1.83 1.37
C PRO A 188 -23.08 3.13 2.20
N ASP A 189 -24.29 3.41 2.69
CA ASP A 189 -24.66 4.68 3.36
C ASP A 189 -24.31 4.74 4.86
N TRP A 190 -23.46 3.84 5.37
CA TRP A 190 -23.26 3.66 6.81
C TRP A 190 -22.30 4.66 7.46
#